data_AF-A0A9D4M6M3-F1
#
_entry.id   AF-A0A9D4M6M3-F1
#
_cell.length_a   1.000
_cell.length_b   1.000
_cell.length_c   1.000
_cell.angle_alpha   90.00
_cell.angle_beta   90.00
_cell.angle_gamma   90.00
#
_symmetry.space_group_name_H-M   'P 1'
#
loop_
_entity.id
_entity.type
_entity.pdbx_description
1 polymer ?
#
loop_
_entity_poly.entity_id
_entity_poly.type
_entity_poly.pdbx_seq_one_letter_code
_entity_poly.pdbx_strand_id
1 'polypeptide(L)'
;GAASGPMCMDCLRLPSPSDCNHVVQCTEHEVCHVTQIVSDGGHLFYDTGCQATSRCPNRQRSIEAHISKVTRRTNGDVETCIECCQGDYCNLQGCGSQPIPDVTLRGPICFKCDVQETLDSCETVVNCGSGNECFLSTVVTPLTNAEKYTSKCMAKGACDTLRSSGLFGRRSNGCVGCCKEDFCNTDCSRAQSVVTKFTSATKASSTSTRHPTAHPTTTHLHVPSTTRATTTTIAPTTTRRLSQEEVCRKAGYSYINVTHSAKLYHYCVRVRSDVTLSWHQAQSTCKHDGGNLVVFHDKDEGKFFDRWLQSLNSVDKLGIRYWVGATDEGSEGYWTWVDGVEIPPSSYADYFWQGEPNDAGWPNEIHENCAAANYNWIQVVVALNDVHCETLSNFICEIKL
;
A
#
# COMPACT_ATOMS: atom_id res chain seq x y z
N GLY A 1 13.03 -27.92 -3.04
CA GLY A 1 11.70 -27.29 -3.13
C GLY A 1 11.34 -27.14 -4.59
N ALA A 2 10.09 -26.78 -4.89
CA ALA A 2 9.76 -26.19 -6.19
C ALA A 2 10.57 -24.88 -6.35
N ALA A 3 10.90 -24.49 -7.57
CA ALA A 3 11.46 -23.16 -7.79
C ALA A 3 10.34 -22.11 -7.64
N SER A 4 10.68 -20.97 -7.05
CA SER A 4 9.83 -19.78 -7.02
C SER A 4 10.30 -18.79 -8.09
N GLY A 5 9.39 -17.92 -8.53
CA GLY A 5 9.69 -16.79 -9.41
C GLY A 5 10.28 -15.61 -8.63
N PRO A 6 10.28 -14.40 -9.22
CA PRO A 6 10.61 -13.19 -8.48
C PRO A 6 9.50 -12.78 -7.50
N MET A 7 9.86 -11.99 -6.49
CA MET A 7 8.91 -11.18 -5.72
C MET A 7 8.49 -9.95 -6.54
N CYS A 8 7.22 -9.61 -6.59
CA CYS A 8 6.71 -8.51 -7.41
C CYS A 8 5.72 -7.64 -6.64
N MET A 9 5.62 -6.36 -7.02
CA MET A 9 4.55 -5.47 -6.56
C MET A 9 3.21 -5.94 -7.15
N ASP A 10 2.15 -6.10 -6.35
CA ASP A 10 0.84 -6.61 -6.79
C ASP A 10 -0.31 -5.68 -6.38
N CYS A 11 -0.66 -4.76 -7.27
CA CYS A 11 -1.63 -3.69 -7.01
C CYS A 11 -2.37 -3.33 -8.30
N LEU A 12 -3.63 -2.89 -8.17
CA LEU A 12 -4.46 -2.50 -9.31
C LEU A 12 -4.90 -1.04 -9.21
N ARG A 13 -5.01 -0.38 -10.36
CA ARG A 13 -5.47 1.01 -10.53
C ARG A 13 -4.71 2.05 -9.69
N LEU A 14 -3.38 1.97 -9.68
CA LEU A 14 -2.50 2.95 -9.03
C LEU A 14 -2.30 4.22 -9.88
N PRO A 15 -2.05 5.40 -9.27
CA PRO A 15 -1.56 6.59 -9.98
C PRO A 15 -0.13 6.39 -10.53
N SER A 16 0.74 5.70 -9.79
CA SER A 16 2.08 5.29 -10.21
C SER A 16 2.40 3.87 -9.70
N PRO A 17 3.18 3.04 -10.43
CA PRO A 17 3.60 1.72 -9.95
C PRO A 17 4.37 1.76 -8.62
N SER A 18 5.02 2.89 -8.33
CA SER A 18 5.74 3.16 -7.08
C SER A 18 4.84 3.25 -5.84
N ASP A 19 3.53 3.45 -6.04
CA ASP A 19 2.57 3.67 -4.96
C ASP A 19 2.03 2.33 -4.41
N CYS A 20 2.45 1.20 -4.99
CA CYS A 20 2.06 -0.12 -4.52
C CYS A 20 2.64 -0.42 -3.13
N ASN A 21 1.79 -0.89 -2.23
CA ASN A 21 2.13 -1.24 -0.85
C ASN A 21 2.04 -2.74 -0.54
N HIS A 22 1.76 -3.58 -1.55
CA HIS A 22 1.63 -5.03 -1.43
C HIS A 22 2.61 -5.74 -2.38
N VAL A 23 3.17 -6.85 -1.93
CA VAL A 23 4.07 -7.70 -2.72
C VAL A 23 3.66 -9.16 -2.66
N VAL A 24 3.91 -9.87 -3.75
CA VAL A 24 3.58 -11.29 -3.91
C VAL A 24 4.76 -12.08 -4.47
N GLN A 25 4.87 -13.34 -4.06
CA GLN A 25 5.84 -14.30 -4.59
C GLN A 25 5.27 -14.96 -5.86
N CYS A 26 5.79 -14.63 -7.04
CA CYS A 26 5.36 -15.26 -8.29
C CYS A 26 5.83 -16.73 -8.41
N THR A 27 5.20 -17.50 -9.30
CA THR A 27 5.62 -18.88 -9.63
C THR A 27 6.83 -18.92 -10.57
N GLU A 28 7.48 -20.08 -10.71
CA GLU A 28 8.65 -20.29 -11.59
C GLU A 28 8.42 -20.00 -13.09
N HIS A 29 7.17 -19.79 -13.53
CA HIS A 29 6.82 -19.48 -14.92
C HIS A 29 6.30 -18.05 -15.09
N GLU A 30 6.35 -17.25 -14.04
CA GLU A 30 5.86 -15.88 -13.98
C GLU A 30 6.98 -14.88 -13.71
N VAL A 31 6.71 -13.64 -14.06
CA VAL A 31 7.63 -12.50 -13.96
C VAL A 31 6.84 -11.26 -13.59
N CYS A 32 7.49 -10.26 -13.00
CA CYS A 32 6.80 -9.01 -12.66
C CYS A 32 6.36 -8.27 -13.93
N HIS A 33 5.19 -7.64 -13.89
CA HIS A 33 4.73 -6.72 -14.93
C HIS A 33 4.27 -5.37 -14.39
N VAL A 34 4.27 -4.39 -15.29
CA VAL A 34 3.52 -3.14 -15.21
C VAL A 34 2.60 -3.06 -16.43
N THR A 35 1.35 -2.66 -16.22
CA THR A 35 0.38 -2.40 -17.28
C THR A 35 -0.20 -1.00 -17.10
N GLN A 36 0.01 -0.14 -18.08
CA GLN A 36 -0.57 1.19 -18.11
C GLN A 36 -1.96 1.14 -18.77
N ILE A 37 -2.91 1.83 -18.16
CA ILE A 37 -4.33 1.77 -18.51
C ILE A 37 -4.87 3.19 -18.61
N VAL A 38 -5.54 3.49 -19.72
CA VAL A 38 -6.38 4.67 -19.85
C VAL A 38 -7.83 4.23 -19.72
N SER A 39 -8.51 4.69 -18.69
CA SER A 39 -9.95 4.46 -18.50
C SER A 39 -10.78 5.15 -19.59
N ASP A 40 -12.05 4.76 -19.73
CA ASP A 40 -12.97 5.39 -20.71
C ASP A 40 -13.14 6.91 -20.47
N GLY A 41 -13.00 7.36 -19.21
CA GLY A 41 -12.96 8.78 -18.84
C GLY A 41 -11.62 9.49 -19.08
N GLY A 42 -10.63 8.84 -19.69
CA GLY A 42 -9.31 9.42 -20.00
C GLY A 42 -8.30 9.44 -18.84
N HIS A 43 -8.70 9.01 -17.62
CA HIS A 43 -7.77 8.91 -16.49
C HIS A 43 -6.75 7.79 -16.69
N LEU A 44 -5.50 8.08 -16.34
CA LEU A 44 -4.37 7.16 -16.41
C LEU A 44 -4.21 6.37 -15.10
N PHE A 45 -3.97 5.07 -15.22
CA PHE A 45 -3.74 4.17 -14.10
C PHE A 45 -2.65 3.13 -14.44
N TYR A 46 -2.12 2.49 -13.42
CA TYR A 46 -1.17 1.38 -13.52
C TYR A 46 -1.65 0.17 -12.72
N ASP A 47 -1.59 -1.01 -13.34
CA ASP A 47 -1.69 -2.32 -12.67
C ASP A 47 -0.29 -2.94 -12.60
N THR A 48 0.07 -3.51 -11.45
CA THR A 48 1.31 -4.26 -11.20
C THR A 48 0.97 -5.66 -10.70
N GLY A 49 1.77 -6.67 -11.04
CA GLY A 49 1.58 -8.04 -10.53
C GLY A 49 2.48 -9.09 -11.19
N CYS A 50 2.08 -10.36 -11.04
CA CYS A 50 2.70 -11.50 -11.74
C CYS A 50 2.08 -11.71 -13.14
N GLN A 51 2.92 -11.88 -14.16
CA GLN A 51 2.51 -12.23 -15.52
C GLN A 51 3.21 -13.50 -15.97
N ALA A 52 2.47 -14.42 -16.60
CA ALA A 52 3.07 -15.61 -17.22
C ALA A 52 4.08 -15.20 -18.29
N THR A 53 5.28 -15.79 -18.26
CA THR A 53 6.38 -15.52 -19.20
C THR A 53 5.97 -15.59 -20.68
N SER A 54 4.99 -16.43 -21.02
CA SER A 54 4.41 -16.61 -22.36
C SER A 54 3.49 -15.47 -22.82
N ARG A 55 3.02 -14.62 -21.91
CA ARG A 55 2.17 -13.44 -22.19
C ARG A 55 2.96 -12.14 -22.34
N CYS A 56 4.22 -12.13 -21.93
CA CYS A 56 5.10 -10.98 -22.08
C CYS A 56 5.44 -10.71 -23.56
N PRO A 57 5.43 -9.45 -24.03
CA PRO A 57 5.94 -9.09 -25.36
C PRO A 57 7.39 -9.57 -25.55
N ASN A 58 7.74 -9.96 -26.78
CA ASN A 58 8.91 -10.80 -27.04
C ASN A 58 10.27 -10.17 -26.62
N ARG A 59 11.13 -10.99 -26.00
CA ARG A 59 12.40 -10.64 -25.35
C ARG A 59 13.56 -10.21 -26.28
N GLN A 60 13.32 -9.50 -27.40
CA GLN A 60 14.41 -9.17 -28.35
C GLN A 60 14.42 -7.72 -28.86
N ARG A 61 15.44 -7.00 -28.36
CA ARG A 61 16.11 -5.79 -28.89
C ARG A 61 15.40 -4.44 -28.77
N SER A 62 16.26 -3.45 -28.42
CA SER A 62 16.06 -1.99 -28.44
C SER A 62 15.05 -1.38 -27.47
N ILE A 63 15.48 -0.25 -26.89
CA ILE A 63 14.85 0.57 -25.84
C ILE A 63 13.61 1.34 -26.36
N GLU A 64 13.15 1.08 -27.58
CA GLU A 64 12.07 1.80 -28.27
C GLU A 64 10.82 0.93 -28.50
N ALA A 65 10.82 -0.32 -28.03
CA ALA A 65 9.69 -1.24 -28.16
C ALA A 65 8.60 -0.99 -27.08
N HIS A 66 8.10 0.25 -26.99
CA HIS A 66 6.82 0.55 -26.32
C HIS A 66 5.68 -0.08 -27.12
N ILE A 67 5.50 -1.41 -27.04
CA ILE A 67 4.52 -2.12 -27.85
C ILE A 67 3.12 -1.74 -27.38
N SER A 68 2.52 -0.81 -28.12
CA SER A 68 1.16 -0.30 -28.00
C SER A 68 0.13 -1.37 -28.35
N LYS A 69 0.07 -2.46 -27.58
CA LYS A 69 -1.04 -3.40 -27.62
C LYS A 69 -2.25 -2.79 -26.92
N VAL A 70 -2.90 -1.87 -27.65
CA VAL A 70 -4.20 -1.26 -27.34
C VAL A 70 -5.23 -2.36 -27.16
N THR A 71 -5.33 -2.89 -25.95
CA THR A 71 -6.22 -3.99 -25.60
C THR A 71 -7.37 -3.39 -24.81
N ARG A 72 -8.58 -3.40 -25.40
CA ARG A 72 -9.78 -2.98 -24.68
C ARG A 72 -10.22 -4.09 -23.72
N ARG A 73 -10.25 -3.76 -22.44
CA ARG A 73 -10.90 -4.57 -21.40
C ARG A 73 -12.41 -4.48 -21.56
N THR A 74 -13.13 -5.43 -20.97
CA THR A 74 -14.61 -5.55 -21.08
C THR A 74 -15.38 -4.41 -20.42
N ASN A 75 -14.72 -3.61 -19.58
CA ASN A 75 -15.26 -2.43 -18.91
C ASN A 75 -14.98 -1.10 -19.64
N GLY A 76 -14.40 -1.14 -20.85
CA GLY A 76 -14.05 0.05 -21.64
C GLY A 76 -12.60 0.52 -21.47
N ASP A 77 -11.92 0.14 -20.39
CA ASP A 77 -10.52 0.49 -20.14
C ASP A 77 -9.62 0.04 -21.30
N VAL A 78 -8.64 0.87 -21.64
CA VAL A 78 -7.66 0.65 -22.71
C VAL A 78 -6.29 0.42 -22.11
N GLU A 79 -5.74 -0.79 -22.24
CA GLU A 79 -4.33 -1.05 -21.92
C GLU A 79 -3.45 -0.39 -22.99
N THR A 80 -2.65 0.61 -22.61
CA THR A 80 -1.78 1.37 -23.53
C THR A 80 -0.36 0.84 -23.60
N CYS A 81 0.11 0.21 -22.51
CA CYS A 81 1.42 -0.41 -22.43
C CYS A 81 1.40 -1.62 -21.49
N ILE A 82 2.20 -2.65 -21.81
CA ILE A 82 2.51 -3.78 -20.94
C ILE A 82 4.02 -4.01 -21.00
N GLU A 83 4.70 -3.87 -19.86
CA GLU A 83 6.11 -4.17 -19.70
C GLU A 83 6.28 -5.32 -18.69
N CYS A 84 7.16 -6.27 -19.02
CA CYS A 84 7.59 -7.34 -18.11
C CYS A 84 9.07 -7.16 -17.80
N CYS A 85 9.47 -7.37 -16.54
CA CYS A 85 10.85 -7.24 -16.09
C CYS A 85 11.34 -8.52 -15.39
N GLN A 86 12.62 -8.57 -15.00
CA GLN A 86 13.24 -9.71 -14.32
C GLN A 86 13.89 -9.24 -13.02
N GLY A 87 13.83 -10.08 -11.98
CA GLY A 87 14.33 -9.76 -10.64
C GLY A 87 13.24 -9.23 -9.72
N ASP A 88 13.54 -9.18 -8.43
CA ASP A 88 12.58 -8.81 -7.39
C ASP A 88 12.22 -7.32 -7.43
N TYR A 89 10.95 -7.00 -7.23
CA TYR A 89 10.36 -5.66 -7.16
C TYR A 89 10.64 -4.77 -8.40
N CYS A 90 11.05 -5.38 -9.52
CA CYS A 90 11.45 -4.64 -10.72
C CYS A 90 10.31 -3.84 -11.36
N ASN A 91 9.06 -4.15 -11.00
CA ASN A 91 7.85 -3.47 -11.47
C ASN A 91 7.40 -2.29 -10.58
N LEU A 92 8.26 -1.81 -9.69
CA LEU A 92 8.14 -0.49 -9.06
C LEU A 92 8.15 0.68 -10.08
N GLN A 93 8.63 0.44 -11.30
CA GLN A 93 8.60 1.35 -12.44
C GLN A 93 8.25 0.57 -13.71
N GLY A 94 7.70 1.26 -14.70
CA GLY A 94 7.44 0.72 -16.02
C GLY A 94 6.44 1.56 -16.81
N CYS A 95 6.33 1.30 -18.11
CA CYS A 95 5.41 1.99 -19.02
C CYS A 95 5.52 3.53 -18.95
N GLY A 96 6.75 4.03 -18.92
CA GLY A 96 7.04 5.47 -18.84
C GLY A 96 6.60 6.16 -17.55
N SER A 97 6.37 5.40 -16.46
CA SER A 97 6.14 5.98 -15.12
C SER A 97 7.30 6.90 -14.70
N GLN A 98 7.04 7.84 -13.79
CA GLN A 98 8.08 8.72 -13.27
C GLN A 98 9.23 7.92 -12.60
N PRO A 99 10.50 8.33 -12.77
CA PRO A 99 11.61 7.71 -12.05
C PRO A 99 11.45 7.87 -10.54
N ILE A 100 11.62 6.77 -9.81
CA ILE A 100 11.68 6.83 -8.34
C ILE A 100 12.99 7.52 -7.93
N PRO A 101 12.96 8.53 -7.03
CA PRO A 101 14.17 9.16 -6.52
C PRO A 101 15.14 8.17 -5.85
N ASP A 102 16.40 8.55 -5.78
CA ASP A 102 17.42 7.78 -5.07
C ASP A 102 17.05 7.56 -3.59
N VAL A 103 17.41 6.39 -3.05
CA VAL A 103 17.09 5.99 -1.67
C VAL A 103 17.60 6.98 -0.61
N THR A 104 18.65 7.76 -0.90
CA THR A 104 19.13 8.83 -0.02
C THR A 104 18.17 10.02 0.08
N LEU A 105 17.40 10.31 -0.97
CA LEU A 105 16.46 11.44 -1.06
C LEU A 105 15.06 11.08 -0.58
N ARG A 106 14.56 9.88 -0.93
CA ARG A 106 13.20 9.42 -0.52
C ARG A 106 13.18 8.55 0.73
N GLY A 107 14.31 7.96 1.14
CA GLY A 107 14.34 6.87 2.12
C GLY A 107 14.00 5.50 1.53
N PRO A 108 14.27 4.41 2.26
CA PRO A 108 14.05 3.04 1.79
C PRO A 108 12.59 2.63 1.82
N ILE A 109 12.21 1.74 0.89
CA ILE A 109 10.98 0.95 0.96
C ILE A 109 11.26 -0.26 1.85
N CYS A 110 10.46 -0.47 2.89
CA CYS A 110 10.69 -1.49 3.89
C CYS A 110 9.43 -2.33 4.12
N PHE A 111 9.61 -3.59 4.51
CA PHE A 111 8.51 -4.41 5.01
C PHE A 111 7.96 -3.83 6.32
N LYS A 112 6.62 -3.82 6.45
CA LYS A 112 5.91 -3.40 7.65
C LYS A 112 4.86 -4.44 8.05
N CYS A 113 5.25 -5.34 8.93
CA CYS A 113 4.36 -6.29 9.60
C CYS A 113 4.62 -6.28 11.11
N ASP A 114 3.59 -6.01 11.91
CA ASP A 114 3.70 -5.94 13.37
C ASP A 114 4.11 -7.29 13.97
N VAL A 115 3.54 -8.39 13.46
CA VAL A 115 3.85 -9.76 13.85
C VAL A 115 3.77 -10.67 12.61
N GLN A 116 4.89 -11.26 12.23
CA GLN A 116 5.01 -12.22 11.12
C GLN A 116 5.59 -13.55 11.62
N GLU A 117 5.16 -14.69 11.07
CA GLU A 117 5.57 -16.03 11.55
C GLU A 117 6.96 -16.43 11.04
N THR A 118 7.27 -16.07 9.80
CA THR A 118 8.57 -16.26 9.16
C THR A 118 9.09 -14.94 8.59
N LEU A 119 10.38 -14.87 8.28
CA LEU A 119 11.02 -13.66 7.75
C LEU A 119 10.49 -13.22 6.37
N ASP A 120 10.01 -14.17 5.58
CA ASP A 120 9.44 -14.03 4.24
C ASP A 120 7.91 -13.87 4.21
N SER A 121 7.20 -14.11 5.32
CA SER A 121 5.73 -14.03 5.39
C SER A 121 5.13 -12.61 5.43
N CYS A 122 5.94 -11.56 5.27
CA CYS A 122 5.43 -10.19 5.24
C CYS A 122 5.16 -9.74 3.79
N GLU A 123 3.91 -9.43 3.47
CA GLU A 123 3.48 -9.00 2.13
C GLU A 123 3.28 -7.48 2.02
N THR A 124 3.34 -6.74 3.14
CA THR A 124 3.09 -5.29 3.17
C THR A 124 4.40 -4.50 3.22
N VAL A 125 4.52 -3.51 2.33
CA VAL A 125 5.69 -2.63 2.22
C VAL A 125 5.31 -1.16 2.26
N VAL A 126 6.25 -0.30 2.66
CA VAL A 126 6.06 1.16 2.73
C VAL A 126 7.36 1.90 2.45
N ASN A 127 7.29 3.02 1.73
CA ASN A 127 8.37 4.01 1.67
C ASN A 127 8.51 4.75 3.01
N CYS A 128 9.62 4.55 3.71
CA CYS A 128 9.81 5.05 5.06
C CYS A 128 10.19 6.55 5.15
N GLY A 129 10.45 7.25 4.05
CA GLY A 129 10.91 8.64 4.11
C GLY A 129 12.40 8.76 4.48
N SER A 130 13.03 9.86 4.06
CA SER A 130 14.50 10.05 4.18
C SER A 130 15.02 10.16 5.62
N GLY A 131 14.16 10.36 6.61
CA GLY A 131 14.50 10.33 8.03
C GLY A 131 14.68 8.93 8.64
N ASN A 132 14.35 7.87 7.91
CA ASN A 132 14.22 6.52 8.44
C ASN A 132 15.10 5.47 7.74
N GLU A 133 15.14 4.28 8.34
CA GLU A 133 15.78 3.05 7.88
C GLU A 133 14.81 1.86 8.06
N CYS A 134 15.04 0.75 7.36
CA CYS A 134 14.28 -0.47 7.59
C CYS A 134 14.75 -1.15 8.87
N PHE A 135 13.82 -1.60 9.70
CA PHE A 135 14.07 -2.32 10.95
C PHE A 135 13.48 -3.73 10.91
N LEU A 136 14.18 -4.67 11.56
CA LEU A 136 13.77 -6.04 11.80
C LEU A 136 14.08 -6.42 13.25
N SER A 137 13.14 -7.08 13.94
CA SER A 137 13.37 -7.67 15.26
C SER A 137 12.62 -8.99 15.43
N THR A 138 13.24 -9.93 16.13
CA THR A 138 12.56 -11.05 16.79
C THR A 138 11.67 -10.50 17.91
N VAL A 139 10.50 -11.09 18.09
CA VAL A 139 9.63 -10.96 19.26
C VAL A 139 9.23 -12.35 19.74
N VAL A 140 9.37 -12.62 21.03
CA VAL A 140 8.95 -13.90 21.63
C VAL A 140 7.55 -13.75 22.19
N THR A 141 6.64 -14.61 21.76
CA THR A 141 5.23 -14.57 22.18
C THR A 141 5.07 -15.13 23.62
N PRO A 142 4.51 -14.36 24.58
CA PRO A 142 4.48 -14.78 26.00
C PRO A 142 3.69 -16.07 26.31
N LEU A 143 2.75 -16.45 25.43
CA LEU A 143 1.84 -17.59 25.66
C LEU A 143 2.37 -18.91 25.09
N THR A 144 3.16 -18.86 24.03
CA THR A 144 3.60 -20.06 23.29
C THR A 144 5.12 -20.19 23.20
N ASN A 145 5.88 -19.20 23.69
CA ASN A 145 7.33 -19.06 23.48
C ASN A 145 7.74 -19.16 22.00
N ALA A 146 6.82 -18.89 21.07
CA ALA A 146 7.11 -18.94 19.65
C ALA A 146 7.90 -17.69 19.26
N GLU A 147 9.02 -17.90 18.58
CA GLU A 147 9.76 -16.84 17.90
C GLU A 147 8.92 -16.34 16.73
N LYS A 148 8.64 -15.04 16.72
CA LYS A 148 8.00 -14.33 15.61
C LYS A 148 8.87 -13.12 15.26
N TYR A 149 8.58 -12.44 14.17
CA TYR A 149 9.33 -11.24 13.78
C TYR A 149 8.41 -10.02 13.69
N THR A 150 9.01 -8.83 13.73
CA THR A 150 8.37 -7.54 13.48
C THR A 150 9.26 -6.74 12.53
N SER A 151 8.66 -6.18 11.50
CA SER A 151 9.31 -5.40 10.45
C SER A 151 8.64 -4.03 10.37
N LYS A 152 9.42 -2.95 10.24
CA LYS A 152 8.89 -1.57 10.15
C LYS A 152 9.94 -0.55 9.70
N CYS A 153 9.50 0.68 9.48
CA CYS A 153 10.37 1.86 9.49
C CYS A 153 10.88 2.17 10.90
N MET A 154 12.11 2.66 11.01
CA MET A 154 12.67 3.21 12.25
C MET A 154 13.50 4.45 11.96
N ALA A 155 13.39 5.48 12.81
CA ALA A 155 14.15 6.72 12.67
C ALA A 155 15.66 6.46 12.73
N LYS A 156 16.42 7.14 11.85
CA LYS A 156 17.89 7.00 11.76
C LYS A 156 18.58 7.13 13.13
N GLY A 157 18.23 8.13 13.92
CA GLY A 157 18.79 8.31 15.27
C GLY A 157 18.48 7.17 16.26
N ALA A 158 17.34 6.48 16.12
CA ALA A 158 17.02 5.30 16.91
C ALA A 158 17.87 4.10 16.45
N CYS A 159 18.04 3.91 15.14
CA CYS A 159 18.95 2.91 14.57
C CYS A 159 20.42 3.15 14.97
N ASP A 160 20.87 4.40 15.03
CA ASP A 160 22.22 4.76 15.45
C ASP A 160 22.42 4.54 16.96
N THR A 161 21.43 4.89 17.79
CA THR A 161 21.42 4.56 19.23
C THR A 161 21.51 3.05 19.46
N LEU A 162 20.73 2.28 18.69
CA LEU A 162 20.76 0.83 18.68
C LEU A 162 22.16 0.31 18.31
N ARG A 163 22.78 0.81 17.22
CA ARG A 163 24.15 0.45 16.79
C ARG A 163 25.19 0.74 17.87
N SER A 164 25.12 1.93 18.50
CA SER A 164 26.01 2.33 19.59
C SER A 164 25.84 1.50 20.87
N SER A 165 24.66 0.94 21.10
CA SER A 165 24.36 0.15 22.32
C SER A 165 24.93 -1.27 22.29
N GLY A 166 25.55 -1.71 21.19
CA GLY A 166 26.17 -3.04 21.08
C GLY A 166 25.17 -4.21 21.12
N LEU A 167 23.87 -3.95 20.91
CA LEU A 167 22.82 -4.99 20.81
C LEU A 167 22.78 -5.69 19.43
N PHE A 168 23.78 -5.46 18.57
CA PHE A 168 23.80 -5.94 17.19
C PHE A 168 24.43 -7.33 17.11
N GLY A 169 23.65 -8.29 16.61
CA GLY A 169 24.07 -9.67 16.47
C GLY A 169 23.60 -10.56 17.63
N ARG A 170 23.33 -11.82 17.30
CA ARG A 170 22.72 -12.86 18.15
C ARG A 170 23.15 -12.82 19.63
N ARG A 171 22.32 -12.23 20.49
CA ARG A 171 22.24 -12.64 21.91
C ARG A 171 21.47 -13.96 22.02
N SER A 172 22.11 -15.04 21.57
CA SER A 172 21.69 -16.45 21.66
C SER A 172 20.37 -16.86 20.97
N ASN A 173 19.30 -16.06 21.03
CA ASN A 173 17.92 -16.44 20.69
C ASN A 173 17.11 -15.31 19.99
N GLY A 174 17.75 -14.39 19.25
CA GLY A 174 16.99 -13.34 18.57
C GLY A 174 17.77 -12.41 17.64
N CYS A 175 17.00 -11.78 16.75
CA CYS A 175 17.37 -10.81 15.73
C CYS A 175 16.96 -9.39 16.15
N VAL A 176 17.81 -8.38 15.96
CA VAL A 176 17.47 -6.95 16.10
C VAL A 176 18.43 -6.16 15.20
N GLY A 177 17.93 -5.23 14.37
CA GLY A 177 18.80 -4.36 13.60
C GLY A 177 18.11 -3.42 12.60
N CYS A 178 18.90 -2.54 11.98
CA CYS A 178 18.48 -1.62 10.92
C CYS A 178 19.38 -1.67 9.68
N CYS A 179 18.79 -1.45 8.50
CA CYS A 179 19.47 -1.41 7.20
C CYS A 179 18.89 -0.31 6.28
N LYS A 180 19.64 0.04 5.23
CA LYS A 180 19.46 1.31 4.48
C LYS A 180 18.95 1.16 3.05
N GLU A 181 19.01 -0.03 2.47
CA GLU A 181 18.51 -0.28 1.12
C GLU A 181 17.02 -0.63 1.12
N ASP A 182 16.39 -0.62 -0.05
CA ASP A 182 15.04 -1.15 -0.19
C ASP A 182 14.97 -2.65 0.14
N PHE A 183 13.85 -3.07 0.72
CA PHE A 183 13.48 -4.46 1.02
C PHE A 183 14.51 -5.21 1.88
N CYS A 184 15.38 -4.48 2.59
CA CYS A 184 16.54 -5.05 3.27
C CYS A 184 16.21 -5.73 4.61
N ASN A 185 15.05 -5.42 5.22
CA ASN A 185 14.58 -6.01 6.48
C ASN A 185 13.91 -7.39 6.34
N THR A 186 14.33 -8.14 5.32
CA THR A 186 13.96 -9.54 5.03
C THR A 186 14.93 -10.56 5.63
N ASP A 187 16.16 -10.15 5.95
CA ASP A 187 17.17 -11.02 6.55
C ASP A 187 17.86 -10.33 7.72
N CYS A 188 17.96 -11.07 8.82
CA CYS A 188 18.69 -10.72 10.02
C CYS A 188 20.17 -10.45 9.78
N SER A 189 20.80 -10.97 8.71
CA SER A 189 22.17 -10.61 8.35
C SER A 189 22.28 -9.19 7.78
N ARG A 190 21.33 -8.78 6.93
CA ARG A 190 21.30 -7.46 6.27
C ARG A 190 20.98 -6.33 7.26
N ALA A 191 20.10 -6.61 8.22
CA ALA A 191 19.75 -5.70 9.31
C ALA A 191 20.93 -5.32 10.26
N GLN A 192 22.12 -5.92 10.16
CA GLN A 192 23.22 -5.76 11.14
C GLN A 192 24.25 -4.65 10.82
N SER A 193 24.02 -3.82 9.79
CA SER A 193 25.10 -3.06 9.17
C SER A 193 25.65 -1.88 10.01
N VAL A 194 26.96 -1.66 10.30
CA VAL A 194 28.20 -2.50 10.46
C VAL A 194 29.24 -1.63 11.25
N VAL A 195 30.03 -2.17 12.22
CA VAL A 195 31.45 -1.80 12.52
C VAL A 195 32.11 -3.01 13.23
N THR A 196 33.20 -3.65 12.75
CA THR A 196 34.61 -3.22 12.89
C THR A 196 35.55 -3.74 11.78
N LYS A 197 36.60 -2.97 11.47
CA LYS A 197 37.81 -3.45 10.79
C LYS A 197 38.75 -4.15 11.78
N PHE A 198 39.35 -5.29 11.42
CA PHE A 198 40.81 -5.42 11.27
C PHE A 198 41.18 -6.79 10.61
N THR A 199 42.38 -6.80 10.02
CA THR A 199 43.09 -7.89 9.31
C THR A 199 43.08 -9.26 10.03
N SER A 200 43.18 -10.42 9.35
CA SER A 200 44.26 -10.79 8.43
C SER A 200 43.92 -11.92 7.45
N ALA A 201 44.73 -12.06 6.40
CA ALA A 201 44.53 -12.98 5.28
C ALA A 201 44.75 -14.47 5.58
N THR A 202 44.10 -15.36 4.81
CA THR A 202 44.75 -16.58 4.30
C THR A 202 44.16 -16.97 2.93
N LYS A 203 45.01 -17.53 2.05
CA LYS A 203 44.69 -17.95 0.67
C LYS A 203 44.08 -19.36 0.59
N ALA A 204 43.11 -19.55 -0.29
CA ALA A 204 43.02 -20.60 -1.34
C ALA A 204 41.72 -20.31 -2.15
N SER A 205 41.64 -20.22 -3.48
CA SER A 205 42.42 -20.72 -4.62
C SER A 205 42.38 -22.24 -4.84
N SER A 206 41.35 -22.71 -5.55
CA SER A 206 41.50 -23.74 -6.57
C SER A 206 40.38 -23.65 -7.63
N THR A 207 40.60 -24.33 -8.76
CA THR A 207 39.96 -24.07 -10.06
C THR A 207 39.50 -25.39 -10.69
N SER A 208 38.53 -25.35 -11.62
CA SER A 208 38.34 -26.41 -12.65
C SER A 208 37.72 -27.74 -12.12
N THR A 209 37.12 -28.68 -12.87
CA THR A 209 36.89 -28.84 -14.33
C THR A 209 35.65 -29.74 -14.63
N ARG A 210 35.23 -29.73 -15.90
CA ARG A 210 34.26 -30.59 -16.64
C ARG A 210 34.12 -32.11 -16.33
N HIS A 211 32.84 -32.57 -16.34
CA HIS A 211 32.25 -33.59 -17.27
C HIS A 211 32.60 -35.10 -17.05
N PRO A 212 32.09 -36.06 -17.87
CA PRO A 212 30.80 -36.77 -17.69
C PRO A 212 30.89 -38.31 -17.54
N THR A 213 29.75 -38.97 -17.32
CA THR A 213 29.52 -40.41 -17.63
C THR A 213 28.02 -40.65 -17.87
N ALA A 214 27.57 -41.82 -18.37
CA ALA A 214 26.19 -42.00 -18.84
C ALA A 214 25.64 -43.45 -18.78
N HIS A 215 24.30 -43.56 -18.86
CA HIS A 215 23.49 -44.78 -19.15
C HIS A 215 23.47 -45.92 -18.09
N PRO A 216 22.51 -46.90 -18.18
CA PRO A 216 21.45 -47.14 -19.18
C PRO A 216 20.01 -46.95 -18.62
N THR A 217 18.98 -46.55 -19.39
CA THR A 217 18.28 -47.26 -20.49
C THR A 217 17.45 -48.48 -20.06
N THR A 218 16.13 -48.37 -20.08
CA THR A 218 15.23 -49.50 -20.40
C THR A 218 14.02 -48.98 -21.16
N THR A 219 13.77 -49.56 -22.34
CA THR A 219 12.73 -49.19 -23.29
C THR A 219 11.56 -50.16 -23.17
N HIS A 220 10.30 -49.72 -23.20
CA HIS A 220 9.19 -50.56 -23.65
C HIS A 220 8.18 -49.76 -24.49
N LEU A 221 7.54 -50.46 -25.43
CA LEU A 221 6.95 -49.89 -26.65
C LEU A 221 5.50 -49.40 -26.51
N HIS A 222 5.12 -48.54 -27.45
CA HIS A 222 3.75 -48.20 -27.85
C HIS A 222 2.81 -49.40 -28.02
N VAL A 223 1.53 -49.19 -27.68
CA VAL A 223 0.37 -49.46 -28.57
C VAL A 223 -0.67 -48.33 -28.38
N PRO A 224 -1.28 -47.75 -29.44
CA PRO A 224 -2.29 -46.70 -29.34
C PRO A 224 -3.75 -47.23 -29.48
N SER A 225 -4.73 -46.30 -29.46
CA SER A 225 -6.20 -46.48 -29.54
C SER A 225 -6.88 -46.58 -28.16
N THR A 226 -8.07 -46.02 -27.89
CA THR A 226 -9.14 -45.52 -28.78
C THR A 226 -9.74 -44.19 -28.30
N THR A 227 -10.27 -43.39 -29.23
CA THR A 227 -11.11 -42.21 -28.97
C THR A 227 -12.43 -42.60 -28.31
N ARG A 228 -12.81 -41.91 -27.22
CA ARG A 228 -14.19 -41.89 -26.72
C ARG A 228 -14.70 -40.47 -26.66
N ALA A 229 -15.72 -40.17 -27.46
CA ALA A 229 -16.40 -38.87 -27.42
C ALA A 229 -17.05 -38.68 -26.05
N THR A 230 -16.82 -37.52 -25.43
CA THR A 230 -17.47 -37.14 -24.17
C THR A 230 -18.43 -36.00 -24.47
N THR A 231 -19.72 -36.24 -24.27
CA THR A 231 -20.79 -35.31 -24.62
C THR A 231 -20.71 -34.06 -23.75
N THR A 232 -20.52 -32.89 -24.37
CA THR A 232 -20.48 -31.60 -23.67
C THR A 232 -21.84 -31.29 -23.05
N THR A 233 -21.94 -31.44 -21.72
CA THR A 233 -23.06 -30.90 -20.95
C THR A 233 -22.68 -29.51 -20.50
N ILE A 234 -23.36 -28.49 -21.01
CA ILE A 234 -23.12 -27.09 -20.63
C ILE A 234 -23.67 -26.89 -19.21
N ALA A 235 -22.78 -26.72 -18.23
CA ALA A 235 -23.16 -26.33 -16.88
C ALA A 235 -23.62 -24.85 -16.86
N PRO A 236 -24.64 -24.48 -16.05
CA PRO A 236 -25.13 -23.12 -16.01
C PRO A 236 -24.10 -22.18 -15.39
N THR A 237 -23.80 -21.07 -16.08
CA THR A 237 -22.88 -20.04 -15.61
C THR A 237 -23.46 -19.31 -14.39
N THR A 238 -23.03 -19.72 -13.19
CA THR A 238 -23.42 -19.03 -11.96
C THR A 238 -22.58 -17.77 -11.81
N THR A 239 -23.15 -16.61 -12.16
CA THR A 239 -22.49 -15.31 -11.98
C THR A 239 -22.22 -15.07 -10.49
N ARG A 240 -20.95 -15.19 -10.06
CA ARG A 240 -20.56 -14.93 -8.67
C ARG A 240 -20.85 -13.48 -8.31
N ARG A 241 -21.81 -13.26 -7.40
CA ARG A 241 -22.02 -11.95 -6.78
C ARG A 241 -20.76 -11.59 -5.98
N LEU A 242 -20.20 -10.42 -6.25
CA LEU A 242 -19.00 -9.92 -5.56
C LEU A 242 -19.33 -9.65 -4.09
N SER A 243 -18.36 -9.86 -3.21
CA SER A 243 -18.42 -9.41 -1.83
C SER A 243 -18.37 -7.88 -1.74
N GLN A 244 -18.85 -7.31 -0.63
CA GLN A 244 -18.78 -5.87 -0.37
C GLN A 244 -17.33 -5.34 -0.40
N GLU A 245 -16.36 -6.13 0.08
CA GLU A 245 -14.93 -5.81 -0.02
C GLU A 245 -14.45 -5.75 -1.48
N GLU A 246 -14.80 -6.74 -2.30
CA GLU A 246 -14.47 -6.75 -3.74
C GLU A 246 -15.09 -5.58 -4.50
N VAL A 247 -16.26 -5.09 -4.07
CA VAL A 247 -16.90 -3.90 -4.64
C VAL A 247 -16.07 -2.65 -4.33
N CYS A 248 -15.72 -2.40 -3.07
CA CYS A 248 -14.86 -1.27 -2.71
C CYS A 248 -13.50 -1.32 -3.43
N ARG A 249 -12.82 -2.48 -3.37
CA ARG A 249 -11.49 -2.64 -3.96
C ARG A 249 -11.49 -2.41 -5.47
N LYS A 250 -12.54 -2.83 -6.19
CA LYS A 250 -12.70 -2.54 -7.64
C LYS A 250 -12.97 -1.07 -7.94
N ALA A 251 -13.59 -0.33 -7.03
CA ALA A 251 -13.78 1.12 -7.14
C ALA A 251 -12.53 1.93 -6.76
N GLY A 252 -11.46 1.29 -6.27
CA GLY A 252 -10.26 1.97 -5.74
C GLY A 252 -10.44 2.51 -4.32
N TYR A 253 -11.39 1.94 -3.57
CA TYR A 253 -11.67 2.27 -2.16
C TYR A 253 -11.20 1.15 -1.23
N SER A 254 -10.72 1.50 -0.04
CA SER A 254 -10.54 0.56 1.07
C SER A 254 -11.90 0.18 1.66
N TYR A 255 -12.15 -1.11 1.87
CA TYR A 255 -13.31 -1.55 2.64
C TYR A 255 -12.98 -1.48 4.13
N ILE A 256 -13.84 -0.83 4.91
CA ILE A 256 -13.78 -0.81 6.37
C ILE A 256 -15.10 -1.31 6.95
N ASN A 257 -15.03 -1.83 8.17
CA ASN A 257 -16.20 -2.08 8.98
C ASN A 257 -16.06 -1.40 10.35
N VAL A 258 -17.13 -0.75 10.79
CA VAL A 258 -17.18 0.02 12.03
C VAL A 258 -18.29 -0.53 12.89
N THR A 259 -18.00 -0.82 14.16
CA THR A 259 -19.04 -1.25 15.11
C THR A 259 -19.40 -0.09 16.01
N HIS A 260 -20.59 0.48 15.83
CA HIS A 260 -21.14 1.51 16.71
C HIS A 260 -22.50 1.06 17.25
N SER A 261 -22.73 1.27 18.56
CA SER A 261 -23.99 0.92 19.24
C SER A 261 -24.40 -0.54 19.01
N ALA A 262 -23.41 -1.45 19.04
CA ALA A 262 -23.51 -2.88 18.74
C ALA A 262 -24.04 -3.25 17.33
N LYS A 263 -24.04 -2.30 16.38
CA LYS A 263 -24.35 -2.52 14.97
C LYS A 263 -23.07 -2.43 14.14
N LEU A 264 -22.91 -3.36 13.19
CA LEU A 264 -21.83 -3.33 12.22
C LEU A 264 -22.27 -2.51 11.00
N TYR A 265 -21.50 -1.48 10.67
CA TYR A 265 -21.63 -0.70 9.45
C TYR A 265 -20.47 -1.01 8.52
N HIS A 266 -20.73 -0.89 7.22
CA HIS A 266 -19.80 -1.23 6.15
C HIS A 266 -19.63 -0.01 5.26
N TYR A 267 -18.38 0.38 5.02
CA TYR A 267 -18.08 1.53 4.18
C TYR A 267 -16.97 1.20 3.19
N CYS A 268 -17.07 1.74 1.99
CA CYS A 268 -15.92 1.98 1.14
C CYS A 268 -15.36 3.37 1.51
N VAL A 269 -14.07 3.48 1.83
CA VAL A 269 -13.41 4.76 2.10
C VAL A 269 -12.18 4.94 1.22
N ARG A 270 -11.96 6.16 0.71
CA ARG A 270 -10.80 6.50 -0.13
C ARG A 270 -10.24 7.85 0.25
N VAL A 271 -8.94 7.88 0.56
CA VAL A 271 -8.18 9.14 0.63
C VAL A 271 -7.87 9.60 -0.79
N ARG A 272 -8.10 10.89 -1.04
CA ARG A 272 -7.84 11.60 -2.28
C ARG A 272 -6.73 12.61 -2.02
N SER A 273 -5.51 12.19 -2.31
CA SER A 273 -4.29 13.01 -2.31
C SER A 273 -3.68 13.15 -3.72
N ASP A 274 -4.40 12.68 -4.74
CA ASP A 274 -4.11 12.84 -6.17
C ASP A 274 -4.44 14.25 -6.69
N VAL A 275 -5.32 14.96 -5.99
CA VAL A 275 -5.75 16.32 -6.31
C VAL A 275 -6.17 17.04 -5.03
N THR A 276 -5.89 18.34 -4.95
CA THR A 276 -6.38 19.22 -3.89
C THR A 276 -7.53 20.08 -4.41
N LEU A 277 -8.62 20.16 -3.64
CA LEU A 277 -9.89 20.79 -4.05
C LEU A 277 -10.44 21.67 -2.92
N SER A 278 -11.34 22.61 -3.24
CA SER A 278 -12.17 23.25 -2.21
C SER A 278 -13.14 22.24 -1.60
N TRP A 279 -13.65 22.53 -0.39
CA TRP A 279 -14.54 21.62 0.34
C TRP A 279 -15.78 21.24 -0.51
N HIS A 280 -16.40 22.24 -1.15
CA HIS A 280 -17.50 22.06 -2.10
C HIS A 280 -17.17 21.13 -3.27
N GLN A 281 -16.00 21.32 -3.89
CA GLN A 281 -15.54 20.50 -5.02
C GLN A 281 -15.23 19.06 -4.57
N ALA A 282 -14.63 18.89 -3.40
CA ALA A 282 -14.36 17.60 -2.78
C ALA A 282 -15.67 16.84 -2.46
N GLN A 283 -16.63 17.52 -1.82
CA GLN A 283 -17.96 16.97 -1.54
C GLN A 283 -18.76 16.64 -2.81
N SER A 284 -18.65 17.45 -3.86
CA SER A 284 -19.22 17.12 -5.18
C SER A 284 -18.53 15.91 -5.82
N THR A 285 -17.22 15.75 -5.64
CA THR A 285 -16.46 14.59 -6.14
C THR A 285 -16.89 13.31 -5.43
N CYS A 286 -16.99 13.32 -4.10
CA CYS A 286 -17.46 12.14 -3.37
C CYS A 286 -18.94 11.82 -3.68
N LYS A 287 -19.81 12.82 -3.89
CA LYS A 287 -21.18 12.62 -4.39
C LYS A 287 -21.23 12.00 -5.78
N HIS A 288 -20.29 12.33 -6.67
CA HIS A 288 -20.18 11.71 -7.99
C HIS A 288 -19.83 10.21 -7.88
N ASP A 289 -18.97 9.84 -6.94
CA ASP A 289 -18.62 8.45 -6.62
C ASP A 289 -19.76 7.68 -5.90
N GLY A 290 -20.91 8.32 -5.64
CA GLY A 290 -22.06 7.72 -4.96
C GLY A 290 -22.02 7.81 -3.43
N GLY A 291 -21.15 8.67 -2.90
CA GLY A 291 -20.86 8.81 -1.47
C GLY A 291 -20.90 10.26 -0.98
N ASN A 292 -20.12 10.55 0.06
CA ASN A 292 -19.94 11.88 0.64
C ASN A 292 -18.49 12.08 1.09
N LEU A 293 -18.12 13.31 1.48
CA LEU A 293 -16.98 13.47 2.40
C LEU A 293 -17.24 12.67 3.68
N VAL A 294 -16.18 12.13 4.26
CA VAL A 294 -16.27 11.23 5.43
C VAL A 294 -17.02 11.86 6.62
N VAL A 295 -17.89 11.08 7.25
CA VAL A 295 -18.70 11.45 8.40
C VAL A 295 -18.28 10.63 9.62
N PHE A 296 -18.34 11.22 10.82
CA PHE A 296 -18.05 10.53 12.08
C PHE A 296 -19.28 10.58 13.00
N HIS A 297 -20.12 9.56 12.95
CA HIS A 297 -21.38 9.50 13.72
C HIS A 297 -21.18 9.41 15.24
N ASP A 298 -19.98 9.05 15.69
CA ASP A 298 -19.61 9.02 17.10
C ASP A 298 -18.07 9.09 17.33
N LYS A 299 -17.69 9.19 18.60
CA LYS A 299 -16.29 9.31 19.05
C LYS A 299 -15.43 8.06 18.79
N ASP A 300 -16.01 6.86 18.78
CA ASP A 300 -15.29 5.61 18.50
C ASP A 300 -15.13 5.37 16.99
N GLU A 301 -16.09 5.80 16.16
CA GLU A 301 -15.91 5.93 14.70
C GLU A 301 -14.82 6.97 14.38
N GLY A 302 -14.83 8.14 15.03
CA GLY A 302 -13.75 9.12 14.93
C GLY A 302 -12.39 8.51 15.27
N LYS A 303 -12.22 7.91 16.46
CA LYS A 303 -10.96 7.20 16.82
C LYS A 303 -10.61 6.07 15.85
N PHE A 304 -11.59 5.40 15.23
CA PHE A 304 -11.34 4.39 14.21
C PHE A 304 -10.75 5.02 12.96
N PHE A 305 -11.33 6.12 12.48
CA PHE A 305 -10.81 6.87 11.33
C PHE A 305 -9.45 7.48 11.58
N ASP A 306 -9.17 8.00 12.78
CA ASP A 306 -7.83 8.44 13.18
C ASP A 306 -6.81 7.27 13.09
N ARG A 307 -7.11 6.12 13.72
CA ARG A 307 -6.25 4.91 13.59
C ARG A 307 -6.10 4.44 12.14
N TRP A 308 -7.16 4.52 11.34
CA TRP A 308 -7.14 4.16 9.93
C TRP A 308 -6.25 5.12 9.13
N LEU A 309 -6.43 6.42 9.27
CA LEU A 309 -5.58 7.46 8.67
C LEU A 309 -4.12 7.33 9.10
N GLN A 310 -3.85 7.01 10.37
CA GLN A 310 -2.51 6.65 10.84
C GLN A 310 -1.97 5.43 10.08
N SER A 311 -2.76 4.37 9.93
CA SER A 311 -2.37 3.11 9.25
C SER A 311 -2.00 3.28 7.77
N LEU A 312 -2.57 4.27 7.06
CA LEU A 312 -2.35 4.51 5.63
C LEU A 312 -0.94 4.99 5.23
N ASN A 313 -0.07 5.25 6.22
CA ASN A 313 1.39 5.20 6.03
C ASN A 313 2.06 6.04 4.92
N SER A 314 1.43 7.13 4.46
CA SER A 314 2.06 8.13 3.59
C SER A 314 2.95 9.11 4.38
N VAL A 315 4.13 9.37 3.82
CA VAL A 315 5.22 10.30 4.20
C VAL A 315 4.82 11.57 4.97
N ASP A 316 5.66 11.98 5.94
CA ASP A 316 5.69 13.28 6.66
C ASP A 316 4.35 14.04 6.75
N LYS A 317 3.41 13.45 7.51
CA LYS A 317 2.05 14.00 7.68
C LYS A 317 1.96 15.31 8.47
N LEU A 318 3.07 15.88 8.94
CA LEU A 318 3.07 17.15 9.68
C LEU A 318 2.55 18.29 8.80
N GLY A 319 1.34 18.77 9.09
CA GLY A 319 0.68 19.84 8.32
C GLY A 319 -0.08 19.36 7.09
N ILE A 320 -0.25 18.05 6.88
CA ILE A 320 -1.19 17.55 5.86
C ILE A 320 -2.62 17.70 6.38
N ARG A 321 -3.47 18.28 5.53
CA ARG A 321 -4.89 18.55 5.77
C ARG A 321 -5.77 17.70 4.86
N TYR A 322 -6.86 17.17 5.42
CA TYR A 322 -7.90 16.42 4.72
C TYR A 322 -9.28 17.00 5.02
N TRP A 323 -10.04 17.37 3.99
CA TRP A 323 -11.46 17.71 4.13
C TRP A 323 -12.27 16.52 4.65
N VAL A 324 -13.14 16.78 5.61
CA VAL A 324 -14.17 15.86 6.13
C VAL A 324 -15.54 16.48 5.97
N GLY A 325 -16.60 15.69 6.13
CA GLY A 325 -17.96 16.08 5.80
C GLY A 325 -18.67 16.97 6.81
N ALA A 326 -17.98 17.73 7.66
CA ALA A 326 -18.62 18.65 8.61
C ALA A 326 -18.51 20.11 8.13
N THR A 327 -19.58 20.89 8.33
CA THR A 327 -19.67 22.32 8.00
C THR A 327 -20.74 23.00 8.88
N ASP A 328 -20.56 24.29 9.16
CA ASP A 328 -21.57 25.16 9.75
C ASP A 328 -22.02 26.30 8.81
N GLU A 329 -21.75 26.21 7.49
CA GLU A 329 -22.24 27.18 6.48
C GLU A 329 -23.77 27.37 6.51
N GLY A 330 -24.52 26.40 7.03
CA GLY A 330 -25.97 26.51 7.23
C GLY A 330 -26.38 27.43 8.39
N SER A 331 -25.54 27.56 9.43
CA SER A 331 -25.73 28.45 10.57
C SER A 331 -24.45 28.50 11.42
N GLU A 332 -23.75 29.64 11.37
CA GLU A 332 -22.54 29.96 12.15
C GLU A 332 -22.53 29.36 13.58
N GLY A 333 -21.52 28.55 13.89
CA GLY A 333 -21.35 27.90 15.19
C GLY A 333 -22.22 26.65 15.43
N TYR A 334 -23.05 26.22 14.46
CA TYR A 334 -23.85 24.99 14.52
C TYR A 334 -23.39 24.00 13.46
N TRP A 335 -22.49 23.10 13.87
CA TRP A 335 -21.84 22.16 12.95
C TRP A 335 -22.74 20.99 12.57
N THR A 336 -22.79 20.70 11.27
CA THR A 336 -23.58 19.62 10.68
C THR A 336 -22.74 18.76 9.76
N TRP A 337 -23.01 17.45 9.76
CA TRP A 337 -22.47 16.53 8.78
C TRP A 337 -23.24 16.63 7.45
N VAL A 338 -22.58 16.33 6.33
CA VAL A 338 -23.13 16.32 4.96
C VAL A 338 -24.24 15.31 4.70
N ASP A 339 -24.50 14.40 5.66
CA ASP A 339 -25.66 13.51 5.68
C ASP A 339 -26.87 14.08 6.45
N GLY A 340 -26.72 15.26 7.04
CA GLY A 340 -27.75 15.99 7.79
C GLY A 340 -27.75 15.76 9.30
N VAL A 341 -26.77 15.02 9.85
CA VAL A 341 -26.65 14.84 11.31
C VAL A 341 -25.97 16.04 11.96
N GLU A 342 -26.63 16.69 12.91
CA GLU A 342 -26.04 17.78 13.72
C GLU A 342 -24.97 17.23 14.68
N ILE A 343 -23.85 17.96 14.82
CA ILE A 343 -22.87 17.74 15.87
C ILE A 343 -23.31 18.56 17.09
N PRO A 344 -23.68 17.95 18.22
CA PRO A 344 -24.09 18.71 19.39
C PRO A 344 -22.92 19.57 19.91
N PRO A 345 -23.12 20.84 20.30
CA PRO A 345 -22.06 21.68 20.86
C PRO A 345 -21.37 21.08 22.10
N SER A 346 -22.08 20.25 22.87
CA SER A 346 -21.52 19.49 24.00
C SER A 346 -20.48 18.44 23.61
N SER A 347 -20.41 18.09 22.32
CA SER A 347 -19.52 17.08 21.74
C SER A 347 -18.45 17.67 20.84
N TYR A 348 -18.34 19.00 20.69
CA TYR A 348 -17.27 19.61 19.87
C TYR A 348 -15.88 19.17 20.34
N ALA A 349 -15.66 19.05 21.66
CA ALA A 349 -14.40 18.55 22.24
C ALA A 349 -14.11 17.05 22.00
N ASP A 350 -15.04 16.31 21.37
CA ASP A 350 -14.81 14.93 20.90
C ASP A 350 -14.32 14.86 19.44
N TYR A 351 -14.42 15.97 18.69
CA TYR A 351 -14.11 16.06 17.26
C TYR A 351 -13.07 17.15 16.90
N PHE A 352 -13.13 18.33 17.52
CA PHE A 352 -12.29 19.50 17.20
C PHE A 352 -11.05 19.59 18.11
N TRP A 353 -10.01 20.30 17.67
CA TRP A 353 -8.87 20.62 18.56
C TRP A 353 -9.29 21.48 19.75
N GLN A 354 -8.46 21.45 20.80
CA GLN A 354 -8.59 22.41 21.89
C GLN A 354 -8.37 23.84 21.37
N GLY A 355 -9.44 24.62 21.33
CA GLY A 355 -9.46 25.98 20.80
C GLY A 355 -10.34 26.13 19.57
N GLU A 356 -10.60 25.03 18.85
CA GLU A 356 -11.39 24.96 17.62
C GLU A 356 -12.83 24.46 17.92
N PRO A 357 -13.83 24.76 17.06
CA PRO A 357 -13.75 25.71 15.95
C PRO A 357 -13.59 27.15 16.48
N ASN A 358 -12.80 27.98 15.80
CA ASN A 358 -12.35 29.28 16.30
C ASN A 358 -12.75 30.49 15.44
N ASP A 359 -13.24 30.28 14.21
CA ASP A 359 -13.47 31.26 13.15
C ASP A 359 -12.34 32.31 13.06
N ALA A 360 -11.09 31.86 12.91
CA ALA A 360 -9.88 32.70 12.89
C ALA A 360 -9.73 33.58 11.64
N GLY A 361 -10.81 33.76 10.87
CA GLY A 361 -10.93 34.77 9.82
C GLY A 361 -10.54 36.16 10.31
N TRP A 362 -9.86 36.93 9.46
CA TRP A 362 -9.49 38.31 9.80
C TRP A 362 -10.75 39.19 9.84
N PRO A 363 -10.75 40.30 10.60
CA PRO A 363 -11.90 41.19 10.65
C PRO A 363 -12.28 41.68 9.24
N ASN A 364 -13.47 41.27 8.78
CA ASN A 364 -14.06 41.50 7.45
C ASN A 364 -13.63 40.55 6.30
N GLU A 365 -12.98 39.40 6.57
CA GLU A 365 -12.73 38.37 5.55
C GLU A 365 -13.21 36.97 5.98
N ILE A 366 -14.09 36.43 5.12
CA ILE A 366 -14.53 35.03 4.90
C ILE A 366 -14.28 34.02 6.03
N HIS A 367 -15.39 33.58 6.64
CA HIS A 367 -15.46 32.62 7.74
C HIS A 367 -14.92 31.22 7.42
N GLU A 368 -14.46 30.49 8.44
CA GLU A 368 -13.77 29.20 8.31
C GLU A 368 -14.70 27.95 8.24
N ASN A 369 -15.88 28.07 7.62
CA ASN A 369 -17.05 27.19 7.80
C ASN A 369 -16.95 25.70 7.37
N CYS A 370 -15.77 25.16 7.07
CA CYS A 370 -15.58 23.80 6.56
C CYS A 370 -14.56 23.02 7.39
N ALA A 371 -14.92 21.82 7.84
CA ALA A 371 -14.07 21.05 8.73
C ALA A 371 -12.98 20.28 7.97
N ALA A 372 -11.75 20.38 8.47
CA ALA A 372 -10.63 19.60 8.00
C ALA A 372 -9.90 18.89 9.15
N ALA A 373 -9.62 17.61 8.96
CA ALA A 373 -8.66 16.89 9.79
C ALA A 373 -7.24 17.26 9.34
N ASN A 374 -6.51 18.07 10.12
CA ASN A 374 -5.05 18.14 9.98
C ASN A 374 -4.40 16.96 10.72
N TYR A 375 -3.18 16.60 10.36
CA TYR A 375 -2.42 15.59 11.11
C TYR A 375 -1.33 16.24 11.97
N ASN A 376 -1.38 15.98 13.28
CA ASN A 376 -0.40 16.44 14.27
C ASN A 376 -0.01 15.29 15.22
N TRP A 377 1.28 15.20 15.56
CA TRP A 377 1.96 14.06 16.20
C TRP A 377 1.66 13.86 17.70
N ILE A 378 0.70 14.60 18.27
CA ILE A 378 0.52 14.76 19.71
C ILE A 378 -0.83 14.18 20.22
N GLN A 379 -1.81 13.93 19.35
CA GLN A 379 -3.18 13.58 19.76
C GLN A 379 -3.61 12.17 19.28
N VAL A 380 -4.54 11.56 20.02
CA VAL A 380 -4.99 10.14 19.88
C VAL A 380 -6.49 10.07 19.50
N VAL A 381 -6.97 11.11 18.83
CA VAL A 381 -8.36 11.28 18.40
C VAL A 381 -8.35 12.11 17.12
N VAL A 382 -9.37 11.95 16.27
CA VAL A 382 -9.67 12.94 15.22
C VAL A 382 -9.71 14.31 15.85
N ALA A 383 -8.98 15.24 15.25
CA ALA A 383 -8.98 16.63 15.65
C ALA A 383 -9.21 17.46 14.38
N LEU A 384 -10.37 18.09 14.34
CA LEU A 384 -10.82 18.96 13.27
C LEU A 384 -10.41 20.41 13.57
N ASN A 385 -10.07 21.12 12.50
CA ASN A 385 -10.09 22.56 12.43
C ASN A 385 -11.27 22.94 11.52
N ASP A 386 -11.98 23.99 11.87
CA ASP A 386 -12.67 24.83 10.90
C ASP A 386 -11.60 25.49 10.00
N VAL A 387 -11.84 25.50 8.68
CA VAL A 387 -10.94 26.05 7.68
C VAL A 387 -11.76 26.69 6.57
N HIS A 388 -11.33 27.86 6.08
CA HIS A 388 -11.90 28.53 4.92
C HIS A 388 -12.18 27.56 3.74
N CYS A 389 -13.46 27.42 3.35
CA CYS A 389 -13.94 26.37 2.44
C CYS A 389 -13.25 26.30 1.05
N GLU A 390 -12.81 27.44 0.50
CA GLU A 390 -12.07 27.47 -0.78
C GLU A 390 -10.58 27.05 -0.67
N THR A 391 -10.11 26.66 0.52
CA THR A 391 -8.74 26.15 0.69
C THR A 391 -8.56 24.85 -0.08
N LEU A 392 -7.56 24.77 -0.96
CA LEU A 392 -7.27 23.55 -1.68
C LEU A 392 -6.61 22.52 -0.76
N SER A 393 -7.35 21.50 -0.35
CA SER A 393 -6.89 20.43 0.54
C SER A 393 -7.08 19.05 -0.10
N ASN A 394 -6.35 18.05 0.42
CA ASN A 394 -6.70 16.65 0.20
C ASN A 394 -8.08 16.37 0.81
N PHE A 395 -8.69 15.22 0.52
CA PHE A 395 -10.01 14.90 1.06
C PHE A 395 -10.23 13.40 1.22
N ILE A 396 -11.26 13.02 1.97
CA ILE A 396 -11.58 11.61 2.24
C ILE A 396 -13.04 11.40 1.82
N CYS A 397 -13.26 10.50 0.87
CA CYS A 397 -14.60 10.08 0.47
C CYS A 397 -15.01 8.81 1.21
N GLU A 398 -16.27 8.73 1.61
CA GLU A 398 -16.94 7.52 2.09
C GLU A 398 -18.14 7.13 1.20
N ILE A 399 -18.43 5.84 1.10
CA ILE A 399 -19.66 5.29 0.53
C ILE A 399 -20.18 4.23 1.51
N LYS A 400 -21.40 4.43 2.03
CA LYS A 400 -22.07 3.50 2.95
C LYS A 400 -22.72 2.35 2.17
N LEU A 401 -22.53 1.11 2.61
CA LEU A 401 -22.90 -0.14 1.90
C LEU A 401 -24.12 -0.89 2.48
#